data_AF-A0AAW9TN28-F1
#
_entry.id   AF-A0AAW9TN28-F1
#
_cell.length_a   1.000
_cell.length_b   1.000
_cell.length_c   1.000
_cell.angle_alpha   90.00
_cell.angle_beta   90.00
_cell.angle_gamma   90.00
#
_symmetry.space_group_name_H-M   'P 1'
#
loop_
_entity.id
_entity.type
_entity.pdbx_description
1 polymer ?
#
loop_
_entity_poly.entity_id
_entity_poly.type
_entity_poly.pdbx_seq_one_letter_code
_entity_poly.pdbx_strand_id
1 'polypeptide(L)'
;MTSTSTSTDLIISLPVKADVVTFTDEKAFENLYDRIVKKVSEHVPDISTKKGRDEIKSLAFKIARTKTTLDQQGKDLTEEWRTNTNKVNATRNKIKARLEELQASVRKPVDDWEAAEEARVDKHQSNLDRLLSYITLPVKPSEELRAMLAEVSAIIVDDAWDEFRDRAEIAKADAVAALNRLVETAEKQEADARELEQLRAEREARLAAEEAKRAEETRIEAERQAEERRKEEAARIEKEAREQAERDAQARIEAAEREAREANERAERAAAAERQRIADEQAAEIAAQQRREADIEHRRTVNNTVVSSLVACADISTDQAKKIVAHMVSDLIPNVTFTY
;
A
#
# COMPACT_ATOMS: atom_id res chain seq x y z
N MET A 1 -61.08 -40.45 98.73
CA MET A 1 -62.11 -39.49 99.22
C MET A 1 -62.33 -38.44 98.14
N THR A 2 -63.39 -38.60 97.36
CA THR A 2 -63.81 -37.66 96.31
C THR A 2 -64.34 -36.40 96.97
N SER A 3 -63.55 -35.32 96.92
CA SER A 3 -64.01 -34.00 97.34
C SER A 3 -64.98 -33.47 96.30
N THR A 4 -66.28 -33.67 96.54
CA THR A 4 -67.36 -33.16 95.70
C THR A 4 -67.55 -31.67 96.00
N SER A 5 -67.61 -30.83 94.96
CA SER A 5 -68.02 -29.44 95.12
C SER A 5 -69.54 -29.38 95.31
N THR A 6 -69.99 -28.97 96.49
CA THR A 6 -71.39 -28.69 96.80
C THR A 6 -71.76 -27.27 96.32
N SER A 7 -71.61 -27.00 95.02
CA SER A 7 -72.11 -25.76 94.44
C SER A 7 -73.62 -25.91 94.20
N THR A 8 -74.43 -25.15 94.93
CA THR A 8 -75.92 -25.12 94.84
C THR A 8 -76.44 -24.60 93.48
N ASP A 9 -75.50 -24.18 92.63
CA ASP A 9 -75.70 -23.46 91.38
C ASP A 9 -75.63 -24.32 90.11
N LEU A 10 -75.39 -25.62 90.25
CA LEU A 10 -75.35 -26.60 89.16
C LEU A 10 -76.59 -27.50 89.17
N ILE A 11 -76.96 -28.08 88.01
CA ILE A 11 -78.08 -29.04 87.92
C ILE A 11 -77.76 -30.37 88.61
N ILE A 12 -76.50 -30.77 88.57
CA ILE A 12 -75.93 -31.90 89.29
C ILE A 12 -74.61 -31.48 89.92
N SER A 13 -74.24 -32.09 91.04
CA SER A 13 -72.91 -31.91 91.61
C SER A 13 -71.86 -32.60 90.72
N LEU A 14 -70.84 -31.85 90.33
CA LEU A 14 -69.69 -32.32 89.56
C LEU A 14 -68.47 -32.45 90.49
N PRO A 15 -67.55 -33.40 90.21
CA PRO A 15 -66.27 -33.45 90.93
C PRO A 15 -65.46 -32.19 90.63
N VAL A 16 -64.55 -31.80 91.54
CA VAL A 16 -63.69 -30.62 91.33
C VAL A 16 -62.76 -30.82 90.12
N LYS A 17 -62.17 -32.01 90.00
CA LYS A 17 -61.42 -32.44 88.81
C LYS A 17 -62.24 -33.50 88.10
N ALA A 18 -62.47 -33.32 86.81
CA ALA A 18 -63.13 -34.34 86.03
C ALA A 18 -62.21 -35.52 85.75
N ASP A 19 -62.82 -36.69 85.61
CA ASP A 19 -62.14 -37.88 85.09
C ASP A 19 -62.04 -37.75 83.56
N VAL A 20 -60.88 -38.08 82.98
CA VAL A 20 -60.67 -38.13 81.53
C VAL A 20 -61.73 -39.01 80.87
N VAL A 21 -62.13 -40.11 81.52
CA VAL A 21 -63.17 -41.04 81.02
C VAL A 21 -64.49 -40.32 80.74
N THR A 22 -64.82 -39.26 81.48
CA THR A 22 -66.05 -38.46 81.25
C THR A 22 -66.06 -37.80 79.86
N PHE A 23 -64.88 -37.54 79.29
CA PHE A 23 -64.71 -36.87 77.99
C PHE A 23 -64.19 -37.80 76.89
N THR A 24 -63.84 -39.04 77.21
CA THR A 24 -63.30 -40.01 76.24
C THR A 24 -64.17 -41.26 76.06
N ASP A 25 -65.04 -41.58 77.02
CA ASP A 25 -65.94 -42.72 76.95
C ASP A 25 -67.40 -42.27 76.77
N GLU A 26 -67.99 -42.68 75.64
CA GLU A 26 -69.36 -42.30 75.27
C GLU A 26 -70.38 -42.73 76.34
N LYS A 27 -70.21 -43.93 76.92
CA LYS A 27 -71.12 -44.44 77.93
C LYS A 27 -71.03 -43.64 79.23
N ALA A 28 -69.86 -43.17 79.63
CA ALA A 28 -69.68 -42.29 80.77
C ALA A 28 -70.34 -40.93 80.55
N PHE A 29 -70.24 -40.37 79.33
CA PHE A 29 -70.97 -39.16 78.95
C PHE A 29 -72.49 -39.36 79.00
N GLU A 30 -73.01 -40.43 78.40
CA GLU A 30 -74.45 -40.72 78.39
C GLU A 30 -75.00 -40.88 79.81
N ASN A 31 -74.30 -41.60 80.70
CA ASN A 31 -74.69 -41.72 82.10
C ASN A 31 -74.72 -40.36 82.84
N LEU A 32 -73.79 -39.45 82.52
CA LEU A 32 -73.76 -38.11 83.08
C LEU A 32 -74.96 -37.29 82.56
N TYR A 33 -75.23 -37.37 81.26
CA TYR A 33 -76.34 -36.68 80.62
C TYR A 33 -77.70 -37.16 81.14
N ASP A 34 -77.90 -38.48 81.27
CA ASP A 34 -79.12 -39.07 81.83
C ASP A 34 -79.40 -38.57 83.26
N ARG A 35 -78.37 -38.38 84.08
CA ARG A 35 -78.52 -37.79 85.42
C ARG A 35 -78.99 -36.33 85.37
N ILE A 36 -78.52 -35.56 84.39
CA ILE A 36 -78.98 -34.18 84.16
C ILE A 36 -80.44 -34.20 83.71
N VAL A 37 -80.79 -35.02 82.72
CA VAL A 37 -82.16 -35.17 82.20
C VAL A 37 -83.12 -35.59 83.31
N LYS A 38 -82.74 -36.57 84.14
CA LYS A 38 -83.53 -37.00 85.29
C LYS A 38 -83.78 -35.83 86.26
N LYS A 39 -82.74 -35.05 86.61
CA LYS A 39 -82.89 -33.88 87.49
C LYS A 39 -83.76 -32.77 86.89
N VAL A 40 -83.75 -32.60 85.58
CA VAL A 40 -84.64 -31.67 84.87
C VAL A 40 -86.09 -32.17 84.93
N SER A 41 -86.32 -33.47 84.71
CA SER A 41 -87.67 -34.06 84.73
C SER A 41 -88.34 -34.08 86.11
N GLU A 42 -87.57 -34.09 87.21
CA GLU A 42 -88.09 -33.97 88.58
C GLU A 42 -88.74 -32.59 88.85
N HIS A 43 -88.48 -31.60 88.00
CA HIS A 43 -89.01 -30.25 88.14
C HIS A 43 -90.22 -30.03 87.21
N VAL A 44 -91.43 -29.94 87.78
CA VAL A 44 -92.69 -29.72 87.03
C VAL A 44 -93.31 -28.37 87.43
N PRO A 45 -92.78 -27.23 86.94
CA PRO A 45 -93.26 -25.89 87.29
C PRO A 45 -94.50 -25.48 86.49
N ASP A 46 -95.38 -24.68 87.09
CA ASP A 46 -96.56 -24.12 86.43
C ASP A 46 -96.22 -22.84 85.65
N ILE A 47 -96.16 -22.94 84.32
CA ILE A 47 -95.82 -21.84 83.40
C ILE A 47 -96.82 -20.67 83.43
N SER A 48 -98.07 -20.91 83.86
CA SER A 48 -99.07 -19.85 83.96
C SER A 48 -98.72 -18.84 85.06
N THR A 49 -97.96 -19.26 86.07
CA THR A 49 -97.54 -18.42 87.20
C THR A 49 -96.19 -17.73 86.95
N LYS A 50 -96.00 -16.54 87.54
CA LYS A 50 -94.68 -15.86 87.54
C LYS A 50 -93.61 -16.73 88.20
N LYS A 51 -93.97 -17.39 89.32
CA LYS A 51 -93.08 -18.27 90.07
C LYS A 51 -92.58 -19.44 89.22
N GLY A 52 -93.47 -20.17 88.54
CA GLY A 52 -93.07 -21.29 87.69
C GLY A 52 -92.21 -20.86 86.49
N ARG A 53 -92.47 -19.70 85.88
CA ARG A 53 -91.57 -19.14 84.83
C ARG A 53 -90.19 -18.79 85.37
N ASP A 54 -90.09 -18.27 86.59
CA ASP A 54 -88.80 -17.94 87.22
C ASP A 54 -88.05 -19.22 87.65
N GLU A 55 -88.76 -20.27 88.07
CA GLU A 55 -88.20 -21.59 88.34
C GLU A 55 -87.61 -22.25 87.07
N ILE A 56 -88.31 -22.17 85.92
CA ILE A 56 -87.80 -22.63 84.60
C ILE A 56 -86.51 -21.88 84.23
N LYS A 57 -86.48 -20.54 84.37
CA LYS A 57 -85.28 -19.74 84.09
C LYS A 57 -84.11 -20.13 84.98
N SER A 58 -84.39 -20.37 86.26
CA SER A 58 -83.39 -20.84 87.22
C SER A 58 -82.83 -22.21 86.83
N LEU A 59 -83.70 -23.15 86.42
CA LEU A 59 -83.28 -24.47 85.94
C LEU A 59 -82.40 -24.37 84.68
N ALA A 60 -82.81 -23.58 83.69
CA ALA A 60 -82.02 -23.34 82.48
C ALA A 60 -80.66 -22.71 82.80
N PHE A 61 -80.62 -21.78 83.76
CA PHE A 61 -79.37 -21.16 84.22
C PHE A 61 -78.42 -22.17 84.89
N LYS A 62 -78.95 -23.09 85.70
CA LYS A 62 -78.16 -24.19 86.28
C LYS A 62 -77.58 -25.11 85.21
N ILE A 63 -78.35 -25.46 84.19
CA ILE A 63 -77.86 -26.25 83.03
C ILE A 63 -76.75 -25.50 82.30
N ALA A 64 -76.93 -24.20 82.04
CA ALA A 64 -75.91 -23.38 81.39
C ALA A 64 -74.60 -23.34 82.19
N ARG A 65 -74.68 -23.20 83.52
CA ARG A 65 -73.51 -23.26 84.41
C ARG A 65 -72.85 -24.64 84.43
N THR A 66 -73.63 -25.72 84.45
CA THR A 66 -73.09 -27.08 84.35
C THR A 66 -72.36 -27.31 83.02
N LYS A 67 -72.91 -26.83 81.90
CA LYS A 67 -72.23 -26.86 80.59
C LYS A 67 -70.90 -26.12 80.63
N THR A 68 -70.88 -24.87 81.13
CA THR A 68 -69.64 -24.09 81.24
C THR A 68 -68.61 -24.76 82.14
N THR A 69 -69.05 -25.40 83.22
CA THR A 69 -68.17 -26.14 84.14
C THR A 69 -67.55 -27.35 83.45
N LEU A 70 -68.33 -28.14 82.72
CA LEU A 70 -67.82 -29.30 81.97
C LEU A 70 -66.87 -28.88 80.84
N ASP A 71 -67.18 -27.81 80.10
CA ASP A 71 -66.29 -27.25 79.08
C ASP A 71 -64.93 -26.83 79.67
N GLN A 72 -64.94 -26.14 80.81
CA GLN A 72 -63.71 -25.77 81.50
C GLN A 72 -62.93 -27.00 81.98
N GLN A 73 -63.60 -28.01 82.55
CA GLN A 73 -62.95 -29.25 82.98
C GLN A 73 -62.30 -30.01 81.82
N GLY A 74 -62.93 -30.05 80.64
CA GLY A 74 -62.34 -30.65 79.43
C GLY A 74 -61.11 -29.86 78.93
N LYS A 75 -61.15 -28.53 79.04
CA LYS A 75 -59.98 -27.67 78.73
C LYS A 75 -58.83 -27.92 79.69
N ASP A 76 -59.09 -27.95 80.98
CA ASP A 76 -58.08 -28.16 82.04
C ASP A 76 -57.38 -29.53 81.88
N LEU A 77 -58.13 -30.59 81.51
CA LEU A 77 -57.56 -31.93 81.28
C LEU A 77 -56.52 -31.97 80.15
N THR A 78 -56.70 -31.14 79.13
CA THR A 78 -55.84 -31.14 77.94
C THR A 78 -54.77 -30.04 77.97
N GLU A 79 -54.84 -29.11 78.91
CA GLU A 79 -53.92 -27.98 79.04
C GLU A 79 -52.48 -28.45 79.33
N GLU A 80 -52.31 -29.35 80.30
CA GLU A 80 -51.00 -29.92 80.64
C GLU A 80 -50.42 -30.73 79.47
N TRP A 81 -51.26 -31.51 78.77
CA TRP A 81 -50.83 -32.27 77.59
C TRP A 81 -50.36 -31.38 76.46
N ARG A 82 -51.11 -30.30 76.13
CA ARG A 82 -50.71 -29.32 75.12
C ARG A 82 -49.40 -28.63 75.50
N THR A 83 -49.27 -28.24 76.76
CA THR A 83 -48.05 -27.62 77.30
C THR A 83 -46.85 -28.57 77.19
N ASN A 84 -47.00 -29.82 77.60
CA ASN A 84 -45.94 -30.83 77.52
C ASN A 84 -45.60 -31.16 76.06
N THR A 85 -46.58 -31.28 75.18
CA THR A 85 -46.37 -31.46 73.73
C THR A 85 -45.53 -30.34 73.13
N ASN A 86 -45.86 -29.08 73.47
CA ASN A 86 -45.10 -27.92 73.01
C ASN A 86 -43.66 -27.93 73.55
N LYS A 87 -43.46 -28.26 74.84
CA LYS A 87 -42.13 -28.38 75.45
C LYS A 87 -41.29 -29.48 74.81
N VAL A 88 -41.89 -30.64 74.55
CA VAL A 88 -41.22 -31.77 73.89
C VAL A 88 -40.80 -31.37 72.47
N ASN A 89 -41.71 -30.78 71.69
CA ASN A 89 -41.39 -30.33 70.33
C ASN A 89 -40.27 -29.27 70.31
N ALA A 90 -40.35 -28.29 71.21
CA ALA A 90 -39.30 -27.27 71.33
C ALA A 90 -37.94 -27.88 71.69
N THR A 91 -37.92 -28.85 72.62
CA THR A 91 -36.70 -29.54 73.03
C THR A 91 -36.16 -30.44 71.93
N ARG A 92 -37.02 -31.19 71.23
CA ARG A 92 -36.65 -32.03 70.08
C ARG A 92 -35.99 -31.21 68.97
N ASN A 93 -36.53 -30.04 68.64
CA ASN A 93 -35.94 -29.17 67.63
C ASN A 93 -34.56 -28.65 68.07
N LYS A 94 -34.40 -28.27 69.35
CA LYS A 94 -33.09 -27.87 69.91
C LYS A 94 -32.09 -29.02 69.89
N ILE A 95 -32.52 -30.24 70.24
CA ILE A 95 -31.67 -31.43 70.20
C ILE A 95 -31.20 -31.69 68.77
N LYS A 96 -32.14 -31.68 67.80
CA LYS A 96 -31.82 -31.87 66.39
C LYS A 96 -30.77 -30.85 65.91
N ALA A 97 -31.02 -29.56 66.12
CA ALA A 97 -30.11 -28.51 65.70
C ALA A 97 -28.71 -28.64 66.32
N ARG A 98 -28.63 -28.93 67.63
CA ARG A 98 -27.33 -29.11 68.32
C ARG A 98 -26.57 -30.34 67.85
N LEU A 99 -27.28 -31.44 67.56
CA LEU A 99 -26.63 -32.65 67.05
C LEU A 99 -26.17 -32.47 65.60
N GLU A 100 -26.91 -31.74 64.77
CA GLU A 100 -26.49 -31.36 63.41
C GLU A 100 -25.23 -30.47 63.45
N GLU A 101 -25.20 -29.46 64.32
CA GLU A 101 -24.02 -28.60 64.52
C GLU A 101 -22.80 -29.38 65.03
N LEU A 102 -23.01 -30.28 66.00
CA LEU A 102 -21.94 -31.14 66.53
C LEU A 102 -21.42 -32.09 65.45
N GLN A 103 -22.31 -32.72 64.67
CA GLN A 103 -21.94 -33.59 63.57
C GLN A 103 -21.08 -32.84 62.54
N ALA A 104 -21.50 -31.62 62.15
CA ALA A 104 -20.75 -30.78 61.23
C ALA A 104 -19.38 -30.42 61.81
N SER A 105 -19.30 -30.03 63.09
CA SER A 105 -18.04 -29.70 63.75
C SER A 105 -17.09 -30.90 63.85
N VAL A 106 -17.60 -32.10 64.08
CA VAL A 106 -16.79 -33.33 64.16
C VAL A 106 -16.29 -33.73 62.77
N ARG A 107 -17.09 -33.51 61.72
CA ARG A 107 -16.73 -33.84 60.34
C ARG A 107 -15.77 -32.83 59.71
N LYS A 108 -15.90 -31.55 60.10
CA LYS A 108 -15.15 -30.42 59.52
C LYS A 108 -13.65 -30.65 59.34
N PRO A 109 -12.88 -31.21 60.31
CA PRO A 109 -11.45 -31.43 60.10
C PRO A 109 -11.12 -32.37 58.94
N VAL A 110 -11.97 -33.37 58.68
CA VAL A 110 -11.79 -34.29 57.55
C VAL A 110 -12.21 -33.60 56.26
N ASP A 111 -13.34 -32.86 56.25
CA ASP A 111 -13.76 -32.11 55.07
C ASP A 111 -12.71 -31.05 54.66
N ASP A 112 -12.14 -30.34 55.63
CA ASP A 112 -11.08 -29.34 55.42
C ASP A 112 -9.78 -30.00 54.88
N TRP A 113 -9.44 -31.21 55.38
CA TRP A 113 -8.28 -31.97 54.89
C TRP A 113 -8.51 -32.54 53.49
N GLU A 114 -9.67 -33.12 53.20
CA GLU A 114 -10.03 -33.65 51.89
C GLU A 114 -9.97 -32.54 50.83
N ALA A 115 -10.51 -31.35 51.14
CA ALA A 115 -10.44 -30.20 50.25
C ALA A 115 -9.01 -29.67 50.04
N ALA A 116 -8.20 -29.65 51.10
CA ALA A 116 -6.79 -29.25 51.00
C ALA A 116 -5.97 -30.25 50.16
N GLU A 117 -6.25 -31.55 50.31
CA GLU A 117 -5.58 -32.62 49.58
C GLU A 117 -5.98 -32.65 48.09
N GLU A 118 -7.27 -32.48 47.79
CA GLU A 118 -7.74 -32.30 46.42
C GLU A 118 -7.08 -31.08 45.76
N ALA A 119 -7.04 -29.93 46.45
CA ALA A 119 -6.37 -28.73 45.95
C ALA A 119 -4.86 -28.91 45.77
N ARG A 120 -4.20 -29.69 46.63
CA ARG A 120 -2.77 -30.04 46.50
C ARG A 120 -2.55 -30.86 45.23
N VAL A 121 -3.31 -31.94 45.05
CA VAL A 121 -3.23 -32.83 43.88
C VAL A 121 -3.51 -32.07 42.58
N ASP A 122 -4.59 -31.28 42.54
CA ASP A 122 -4.95 -30.48 41.36
C ASP A 122 -3.87 -29.47 40.97
N LYS A 123 -3.23 -28.85 41.96
CA LYS A 123 -2.10 -27.93 41.72
C LYS A 123 -0.92 -28.67 41.09
N HIS A 124 -0.55 -29.85 41.59
CA HIS A 124 0.55 -30.64 41.00
C HIS A 124 0.20 -31.12 39.60
N GLN A 125 -1.02 -31.61 39.40
CA GLN A 125 -1.51 -32.06 38.10
C GLN A 125 -1.50 -30.91 37.07
N SER A 126 -2.00 -29.73 37.46
CA SER A 126 -1.99 -28.53 36.60
C SER A 126 -0.57 -28.08 36.22
N ASN A 127 0.37 -28.13 37.18
CA ASN A 127 1.77 -27.79 36.91
C ASN A 127 2.43 -28.81 35.97
N LEU A 128 2.12 -30.10 36.13
CA LEU A 128 2.59 -31.16 35.25
C LEU A 128 2.03 -31.00 33.84
N ASP A 129 0.73 -30.75 33.70
CA ASP A 129 0.07 -30.55 32.41
C ASP A 129 0.65 -29.32 31.68
N ARG A 130 1.01 -28.27 32.42
CA ARG A 130 1.73 -27.11 31.87
C ARG A 130 3.08 -27.51 31.29
N LEU A 131 3.89 -28.31 32.01
CA LEU A 131 5.16 -28.80 31.49
C LEU A 131 4.96 -29.62 30.20
N LEU A 132 3.99 -30.54 30.21
CA LEU A 132 3.69 -31.39 29.06
C LEU A 132 3.22 -30.59 27.84
N SER A 133 2.55 -29.45 28.05
CA SER A 133 2.07 -28.60 26.94
C SER A 133 3.20 -28.02 26.06
N TYR A 134 4.41 -27.86 26.60
CA TYR A 134 5.56 -27.38 25.81
C TYR A 134 6.09 -28.42 24.83
N ILE A 135 5.80 -29.71 25.04
CA ILE A 135 6.28 -30.80 24.19
C ILE A 135 5.64 -30.75 22.80
N THR A 136 4.37 -30.31 22.71
CA THR A 136 3.58 -30.25 21.48
C THR A 136 3.40 -28.82 20.97
N LEU A 137 4.18 -27.87 21.51
CA LEU A 137 4.12 -26.46 21.14
C LEU A 137 4.51 -26.27 19.65
N PRO A 138 3.74 -25.48 18.87
CA PRO A 138 4.15 -25.14 17.51
C PRO A 138 5.37 -24.19 17.51
N VAL A 139 6.07 -24.11 16.38
CA VAL A 139 7.17 -23.16 16.18
C VAL A 139 6.67 -21.73 16.36
N LYS A 140 7.44 -20.94 17.11
CA LYS A 140 7.22 -19.54 17.48
C LYS A 140 8.52 -18.75 17.25
N PRO A 141 8.52 -17.41 17.33
CA PRO A 141 9.75 -16.62 17.27
C PRO A 141 10.79 -17.08 18.30
N SER A 142 12.07 -17.04 17.93
CA SER A 142 13.17 -17.57 18.75
C SER A 142 13.25 -16.90 20.12
N GLU A 143 12.97 -15.60 20.19
CA GLU A 143 12.93 -14.83 21.43
C GLU A 143 11.86 -15.33 22.42
N GLU A 144 10.64 -15.57 21.94
CA GLU A 144 9.53 -16.08 22.76
C GLU A 144 9.85 -17.49 23.27
N LEU A 145 10.41 -18.35 22.42
CA LEU A 145 10.80 -19.71 22.79
C LEU A 145 11.94 -19.73 23.82
N ARG A 146 12.92 -18.83 23.73
CA ARG A 146 13.98 -18.71 24.74
C ARG A 146 13.45 -18.22 26.08
N ALA A 147 12.47 -17.31 26.09
CA ALA A 147 11.81 -16.90 27.32
C ALA A 147 11.07 -18.09 27.98
N MET A 148 10.31 -18.86 27.20
CA MET A 148 9.65 -20.08 27.69
C MET A 148 10.67 -21.11 28.22
N LEU A 149 11.77 -21.31 27.50
CA LEU A 149 12.86 -22.20 27.93
C LEU A 149 13.46 -21.77 29.27
N ALA A 150 13.69 -20.47 29.46
CA ALA A 150 14.21 -19.93 30.71
C ALA A 150 13.22 -20.16 31.87
N GLU A 151 11.94 -19.91 31.64
CA GLU A 151 10.88 -20.17 32.63
C GLU A 151 10.82 -21.65 33.03
N VAL A 152 10.79 -22.57 32.06
CA VAL A 152 10.74 -24.01 32.33
C VAL A 152 12.01 -24.48 33.03
N SER A 153 13.17 -23.99 32.61
CA SER A 153 14.47 -24.36 33.21
C SER A 153 14.57 -23.92 34.67
N ALA A 154 13.98 -22.77 35.01
CA ALA A 154 13.94 -22.23 36.36
C ALA A 154 13.02 -23.00 37.33
N ILE A 155 12.12 -23.86 36.84
CA ILE A 155 11.23 -24.66 37.69
C ILE A 155 12.08 -25.64 38.52
N ILE A 156 12.05 -25.51 39.84
CA ILE A 156 12.69 -26.47 40.74
C ILE A 156 11.73 -27.65 40.94
N VAL A 157 12.20 -28.85 40.65
CA VAL A 157 11.48 -30.09 40.93
C VAL A 157 12.21 -30.76 42.09
N ASP A 158 11.67 -30.57 43.28
CA ASP A 158 12.18 -31.08 44.55
C ASP A 158 11.08 -31.83 45.31
N ASP A 159 11.29 -32.07 46.61
CA ASP A 159 10.34 -32.78 47.46
C ASP A 159 8.99 -32.06 47.57
N ALA A 160 8.87 -30.79 47.19
CA ALA A 160 7.60 -30.07 47.18
C ALA A 160 6.64 -30.57 46.09
N TRP A 161 7.06 -31.48 45.21
CA TRP A 161 6.20 -32.15 44.24
C TRP A 161 5.61 -33.49 44.74
N ASP A 162 5.99 -33.93 45.94
CA ASP A 162 5.50 -35.16 46.57
C ASP A 162 5.52 -36.36 45.59
N GLU A 163 4.41 -37.07 45.42
CA GLU A 163 4.27 -38.23 44.53
C GLU A 163 4.37 -37.90 43.03
N PHE A 164 4.35 -36.61 42.66
CA PHE A 164 4.46 -36.14 41.28
C PHE A 164 5.90 -35.85 40.85
N ARG A 165 6.86 -35.89 41.79
CA ARG A 165 8.25 -35.50 41.54
C ARG A 165 8.86 -36.18 40.32
N ASP A 166 8.86 -37.51 40.27
CA ASP A 166 9.46 -38.28 39.17
C ASP A 166 8.82 -37.92 37.81
N ARG A 167 7.49 -37.77 37.78
CA ARG A 167 6.75 -37.38 36.57
C ARG A 167 7.10 -35.95 36.15
N ALA A 168 7.25 -35.05 37.10
CA ALA A 168 7.62 -33.66 36.86
C ALA A 168 9.07 -33.51 36.39
N GLU A 169 10.01 -34.30 36.91
CA GLU A 169 11.40 -34.34 36.46
C GLU A 169 11.46 -34.76 34.98
N ILE A 170 10.75 -35.84 34.62
CA ILE A 170 10.65 -36.32 33.23
C ILE A 170 9.99 -35.26 32.34
N ALA A 171 8.83 -34.74 32.73
CA ALA A 171 8.11 -33.75 31.94
C ALA A 171 8.91 -32.45 31.75
N LYS A 172 9.66 -32.01 32.77
CA LYS A 172 10.56 -30.86 32.67
C LYS A 172 11.68 -31.14 31.67
N ALA A 173 12.33 -32.31 31.75
CA ALA A 173 13.40 -32.68 30.83
C ALA A 173 12.91 -32.72 29.37
N ASP A 174 11.74 -33.33 29.13
CA ASP A 174 11.13 -33.40 27.81
C ASP A 174 10.72 -32.02 27.29
N ALA A 175 10.15 -31.17 28.14
CA ALA A 175 9.79 -29.79 27.79
C ALA A 175 11.03 -28.97 27.41
N VAL A 176 12.12 -29.05 28.19
CA VAL A 176 13.39 -28.39 27.89
C VAL A 176 13.98 -28.89 26.57
N ALA A 177 13.96 -30.21 26.33
CA ALA A 177 14.44 -30.79 25.08
C ALA A 177 13.62 -30.34 23.87
N ALA A 178 12.28 -30.29 24.01
CA ALA A 178 11.39 -29.80 22.96
C ALA A 178 11.62 -28.32 22.66
N LEU A 179 11.70 -27.46 23.70
CA LEU A 179 11.94 -26.03 23.54
C LEU A 179 13.30 -25.73 22.91
N ASN A 180 14.36 -26.45 23.28
CA ASN A 180 15.67 -26.30 22.63
C ASN A 180 15.59 -26.59 21.12
N ARG A 181 14.93 -27.69 20.72
CA ARG A 181 14.73 -28.01 19.29
C ARG A 181 13.94 -26.94 18.55
N LEU A 182 12.91 -26.38 19.21
CA LEU A 182 12.10 -25.31 18.63
C LEU A 182 12.92 -24.01 18.49
N VAL A 183 13.74 -23.66 19.48
CA VAL A 183 14.64 -22.49 19.43
C VAL A 183 15.61 -22.63 18.26
N GLU A 184 16.29 -23.77 18.13
CA GLU A 184 17.21 -24.03 17.01
C GLU A 184 16.50 -23.92 15.65
N THR A 185 15.27 -24.45 15.56
CA THR A 185 14.46 -24.38 14.34
C THR A 185 14.07 -22.94 14.00
N ALA A 186 13.63 -22.16 14.99
CA ALA A 186 13.24 -20.76 14.81
C ALA A 186 14.44 -19.88 14.46
N GLU A 187 15.58 -20.02 15.15
CA GLU A 187 16.81 -19.30 14.85
C GLU A 187 17.28 -19.56 13.42
N LYS A 188 17.21 -20.81 12.97
CA LYS A 188 17.54 -21.15 11.59
C LYS A 188 16.59 -20.49 10.60
N GLN A 189 15.28 -20.55 10.82
CA GLN A 189 14.30 -19.90 9.95
C GLN A 189 14.49 -18.38 9.89
N GLU A 190 14.79 -17.75 11.02
CA GLU A 190 15.06 -16.31 11.10
C GLU A 190 16.38 -15.94 10.40
N ALA A 191 17.44 -16.75 10.54
CA ALA A 191 18.71 -16.56 9.85
C ALA A 191 18.53 -16.73 8.33
N ASP A 192 17.89 -17.81 7.88
CA ASP A 192 17.59 -18.08 6.47
C ASP A 192 16.77 -16.93 5.86
N ALA A 193 15.80 -16.38 6.61
CA ALA A 193 15.00 -15.22 6.16
C ALA A 193 15.84 -13.94 6.01
N ARG A 194 16.74 -13.67 6.97
CA ARG A 194 17.65 -12.50 6.91
C ARG A 194 18.65 -12.63 5.76
N GLU A 195 19.23 -13.81 5.55
CA GLU A 195 20.14 -14.06 4.42
C GLU A 195 19.40 -13.89 3.09
N LEU A 196 18.17 -14.40 2.98
CA LEU A 196 17.36 -14.24 1.78
C LEU A 196 17.03 -12.77 1.50
N GLU A 197 16.75 -11.97 2.54
CA GLU A 197 16.53 -10.53 2.41
C GLU A 197 17.81 -9.79 1.96
N GLN A 198 18.96 -10.11 2.55
CA GLN A 198 20.25 -9.57 2.13
C GLN A 198 20.58 -9.89 0.68
N LEU A 199 20.37 -11.14 0.25
CA LEU A 199 20.57 -11.56 -1.14
C LEU A 199 19.63 -10.84 -2.11
N ARG A 200 18.39 -10.56 -1.70
CA ARG A 200 17.45 -9.76 -2.50
C ARG A 200 17.92 -8.31 -2.62
N ALA A 201 18.30 -7.69 -1.50
CA ALA A 201 18.80 -6.32 -1.48
C ALA A 201 20.10 -6.16 -2.30
N GLU A 202 21.04 -7.11 -2.19
CA GLU A 202 22.27 -7.12 -2.99
C GLU A 202 21.97 -7.27 -4.49
N ARG A 203 21.04 -8.16 -4.85
CA ARG A 203 20.65 -8.35 -6.24
C ARG A 203 19.98 -7.10 -6.82
N GLU A 204 19.09 -6.46 -6.07
CA GLU A 204 18.44 -5.20 -6.46
C GLU A 204 19.47 -4.08 -6.61
N ALA A 205 20.39 -3.93 -5.66
CA ALA A 205 21.47 -2.96 -5.74
C ALA A 205 22.39 -3.20 -6.95
N ARG A 206 22.71 -4.47 -7.27
CA ARG A 206 23.50 -4.82 -8.45
C ARG A 206 22.78 -4.47 -9.75
N LEU A 207 21.49 -4.76 -9.85
CA LEU A 207 20.69 -4.43 -11.03
C LEU A 207 20.59 -2.91 -11.20
N ALA A 208 20.34 -2.16 -10.12
CA ALA A 208 20.31 -0.70 -10.14
C ALA A 208 21.67 -0.10 -10.54
N ALA A 209 22.78 -0.66 -10.05
CA ALA A 209 24.12 -0.22 -10.43
C ALA A 209 24.45 -0.54 -11.90
N GLU A 210 24.02 -1.70 -12.42
CA GLU A 210 24.19 -2.05 -13.83
C GLU A 210 23.35 -1.13 -14.73
N GLU A 211 22.11 -0.85 -14.35
CA GLU A 211 21.24 0.09 -15.07
C GLU A 211 21.80 1.51 -15.06
N ALA A 212 22.29 1.98 -13.91
CA ALA A 212 22.96 3.28 -13.81
C ALA A 212 24.22 3.36 -14.68
N LYS A 213 25.03 2.29 -14.73
CA LYS A 213 26.19 2.21 -15.63
C LYS A 213 25.77 2.26 -17.10
N ARG A 214 24.76 1.50 -17.51
CA ARG A 214 24.26 1.53 -18.89
C ARG A 214 23.68 2.91 -19.25
N ALA A 215 22.97 3.56 -18.33
CA ALA A 215 22.45 4.90 -18.53
C ALA A 215 23.60 5.93 -18.69
N GLU A 216 24.65 5.81 -17.87
CA GLU A 216 25.84 6.65 -17.97
C GLU A 216 26.60 6.41 -19.28
N GLU A 217 26.85 5.16 -19.66
CA GLU A 217 27.48 4.79 -20.93
C GLU A 217 26.68 5.32 -22.11
N THR A 218 25.34 5.19 -22.07
CA THR A 218 24.46 5.74 -23.11
C THR A 218 24.56 7.27 -23.17
N ARG A 219 24.68 7.95 -22.02
CA ARG A 219 24.85 9.41 -21.98
C ARG A 219 26.20 9.85 -22.53
N ILE A 220 27.29 9.19 -22.13
CA ILE A 220 28.65 9.47 -22.62
C ILE A 220 28.72 9.24 -24.12
N GLU A 221 28.14 8.14 -24.62
CA GLU A 221 28.11 7.84 -26.04
C GLU A 221 27.27 8.86 -26.82
N ALA A 222 26.10 9.24 -26.30
CA ALA A 222 25.29 10.30 -26.90
C ALA A 222 26.03 11.65 -26.94
N GLU A 223 26.79 11.99 -25.90
CA GLU A 223 27.60 13.21 -25.83
C GLU A 223 28.77 13.16 -26.84
N ARG A 224 29.48 12.03 -26.93
CA ARG A 224 30.54 11.82 -27.94
C ARG A 224 30.00 11.97 -29.35
N GLN A 225 28.88 11.32 -29.68
CA GLN A 225 28.26 11.44 -30.99
C GLN A 225 27.80 12.87 -31.27
N ALA A 226 27.30 13.60 -30.26
CA ALA A 226 26.94 15.01 -30.42
C ALA A 226 28.17 15.91 -30.61
N GLU A 227 29.30 15.61 -29.98
CA GLU A 227 30.56 16.32 -30.21
C GLU A 227 31.16 16.02 -31.58
N GLU A 228 31.14 14.76 -32.01
CA GLU A 228 31.61 14.33 -33.33
C GLU A 228 30.79 14.99 -34.44
N ARG A 229 29.45 14.95 -34.35
CA ARG A 229 28.56 15.69 -35.26
C ARG A 229 28.87 17.18 -35.30
N ARG A 230 29.17 17.81 -34.16
CA ARG A 230 29.57 19.23 -34.10
C ARG A 230 30.91 19.48 -34.80
N LYS A 231 31.90 18.58 -34.64
CA LYS A 231 33.20 18.68 -35.32
C LYS A 231 33.07 18.45 -36.82
N GLU A 232 32.30 17.46 -37.25
CA GLU A 232 32.01 17.20 -38.67
C GLU A 232 31.30 18.39 -39.32
N GLU A 233 30.29 18.96 -38.65
CA GLU A 233 29.58 20.13 -39.15
C GLU A 233 30.50 21.36 -39.22
N ALA A 234 31.32 21.61 -38.19
CA ALA A 234 32.31 22.68 -38.21
C ALA A 234 33.34 22.49 -39.33
N ALA A 235 33.84 21.27 -39.54
CA ALA A 235 34.77 20.96 -40.62
C ALA A 235 34.12 21.10 -42.00
N ARG A 236 32.84 20.75 -42.15
CA ARG A 236 32.08 20.97 -43.38
C ARG A 236 31.94 22.47 -43.67
N ILE A 237 31.55 23.26 -42.67
CA ILE A 237 31.44 24.72 -42.81
C ILE A 237 32.80 25.33 -43.16
N GLU A 238 33.89 24.91 -42.54
CA GLU A 238 35.24 25.39 -42.85
C GLU A 238 35.66 25.01 -44.28
N LYS A 239 35.40 23.76 -44.69
CA LYS A 239 35.70 23.30 -46.04
C LYS A 239 34.89 24.07 -47.09
N GLU A 240 33.58 24.25 -46.87
CA GLU A 240 32.71 25.05 -47.74
C GLU A 240 33.20 26.49 -47.83
N ALA A 241 33.62 27.10 -46.71
CA ALA A 241 34.19 28.44 -46.68
C ALA A 241 35.52 28.54 -47.45
N ARG A 242 36.41 27.54 -47.32
CA ARG A 242 37.67 27.47 -48.08
C ARG A 242 37.42 27.27 -49.57
N GLU A 243 36.55 26.34 -49.95
CA GLU A 243 36.18 26.09 -51.35
C GLU A 243 35.51 27.32 -51.97
N GLN A 244 34.70 28.06 -51.20
CA GLN A 244 34.11 29.30 -51.67
C GLN A 244 35.17 30.40 -51.82
N ALA A 245 36.09 30.54 -50.87
CA ALA A 245 37.19 31.50 -50.96
C ALA A 245 38.13 31.19 -52.14
N GLU A 246 38.42 29.91 -52.40
CA GLU A 246 39.19 29.46 -53.57
C GLU A 246 38.45 29.74 -54.87
N ARG A 247 37.14 29.45 -54.94
CA ARG A 247 36.31 29.80 -56.11
C ARG A 247 36.27 31.30 -56.35
N ASP A 248 36.13 32.10 -55.31
CA ASP A 248 36.11 33.57 -55.40
C ASP A 248 37.49 34.10 -55.82
N ALA A 249 38.59 33.54 -55.31
CA ALA A 249 39.94 33.89 -55.71
C ALA A 249 40.21 33.51 -57.18
N GLN A 250 39.81 32.30 -57.59
CA GLN A 250 39.94 31.83 -58.96
C GLN A 250 39.10 32.69 -59.92
N ALA A 251 37.87 33.03 -59.55
CA ALA A 251 37.02 33.93 -60.33
C ALA A 251 37.64 35.34 -60.49
N ARG A 252 38.35 35.85 -59.46
CA ARG A 252 39.10 37.12 -59.55
C ARG A 252 40.31 37.01 -60.47
N ILE A 253 41.07 35.91 -60.39
CA ILE A 253 42.21 35.66 -61.28
C ILE A 253 41.73 35.54 -62.72
N GLU A 254 40.70 34.75 -62.99
CA GLU A 254 40.12 34.61 -64.33
C GLU A 254 39.53 35.92 -64.87
N ALA A 255 38.90 36.73 -64.02
CA ALA A 255 38.44 38.05 -64.39
C ALA A 255 39.60 38.97 -64.78
N ALA A 256 40.68 38.99 -63.97
CA ALA A 256 41.88 39.78 -64.26
C ALA A 256 42.60 39.28 -65.54
N GLU A 257 42.67 37.97 -65.76
CA GLU A 257 43.24 37.40 -66.99
C GLU A 257 42.39 37.66 -68.23
N ARG A 258 41.05 37.65 -68.11
CA ARG A 258 40.16 38.05 -69.20
C ARG A 258 40.34 39.52 -69.52
N GLU A 259 40.39 40.38 -68.50
CA GLU A 259 40.62 41.81 -68.69
C GLU A 259 42.00 42.09 -69.32
N ALA A 260 43.05 41.40 -68.88
CA ALA A 260 44.38 41.49 -69.47
C ALA A 260 44.42 40.98 -70.92
N ARG A 261 43.75 39.85 -71.22
CA ARG A 261 43.62 39.34 -72.60
C ARG A 261 42.86 40.31 -73.48
N GLU A 262 41.72 40.82 -73.04
CA GLU A 262 40.94 41.81 -73.78
C GLU A 262 41.70 43.11 -73.99
N ALA A 263 42.50 43.55 -73.01
CA ALA A 263 43.38 44.71 -73.15
C ALA A 263 44.50 44.45 -74.15
N ASN A 264 45.11 43.26 -74.12
CA ASN A 264 46.17 42.88 -75.06
C ASN A 264 45.62 42.72 -76.49
N GLU A 265 44.46 42.08 -76.66
CA GLU A 265 43.78 41.97 -77.95
C GLU A 265 43.35 43.35 -78.49
N ARG A 266 42.94 44.28 -77.62
CA ARG A 266 42.66 45.67 -78.01
C ARG A 266 43.94 46.38 -78.47
N ALA A 267 45.05 46.19 -77.75
CA ALA A 267 46.35 46.73 -78.13
C ALA A 267 46.87 46.13 -79.44
N GLU A 268 46.74 44.81 -79.64
CA GLU A 268 47.12 44.13 -80.88
C GLU A 268 46.24 44.53 -82.05
N ARG A 269 44.92 44.66 -81.87
CA ARG A 269 44.02 45.20 -82.90
C ARG A 269 44.37 46.64 -83.26
N ALA A 270 44.69 47.49 -82.29
CA ALA A 270 45.15 48.85 -82.54
C ALA A 270 46.49 48.89 -83.30
N ALA A 271 47.45 48.04 -82.91
CA ALA A 271 48.74 47.93 -83.58
C ALA A 271 48.63 47.31 -84.99
N ALA A 272 47.72 46.37 -85.20
CA ALA A 272 47.43 45.80 -86.52
C ALA A 272 46.74 46.81 -87.43
N ALA A 273 45.77 47.59 -86.91
CA ALA A 273 45.14 48.68 -87.66
C ALA A 273 46.16 49.75 -88.06
N GLU A 274 47.11 50.10 -87.18
CA GLU A 274 48.16 51.07 -87.50
C GLU A 274 49.17 50.52 -88.52
N ARG A 275 49.57 49.24 -88.40
CA ARG A 275 50.41 48.57 -89.40
C ARG A 275 49.72 48.48 -90.77
N GLN A 276 48.42 48.23 -90.80
CA GLN A 276 47.64 48.21 -92.03
C GLN A 276 47.57 49.60 -92.66
N ARG A 277 47.37 50.65 -91.86
CA ARG A 277 47.37 52.04 -92.35
C ARG A 277 48.70 52.42 -92.99
N ILE A 278 49.82 52.05 -92.36
CA ILE A 278 51.16 52.29 -92.90
C ILE A 278 51.40 51.49 -94.19
N ALA A 279 50.96 50.22 -94.24
CA ALA A 279 51.08 49.38 -95.43
C ALA A 279 50.23 49.90 -96.61
N ASP A 280 49.00 50.35 -96.34
CA ASP A 280 48.10 50.91 -97.34
C ASP A 280 48.63 52.25 -97.87
N GLU A 281 49.22 53.08 -97.01
CA GLU A 281 49.85 54.36 -97.38
C GLU A 281 51.11 54.15 -98.22
N GLN A 282 51.99 53.20 -97.84
CA GLN A 282 53.16 52.83 -98.64
C GLN A 282 52.78 52.18 -99.98
N ALA A 283 51.75 51.33 -100.02
CA ALA A 283 51.26 50.73 -101.26
C ALA A 283 50.67 51.78 -102.21
N ALA A 284 49.94 52.77 -101.68
CA ALA A 284 49.42 53.88 -102.47
C ALA A 284 50.53 54.76 -103.05
N GLU A 285 51.60 55.01 -102.28
CA GLU A 285 52.73 55.82 -102.71
C GLU A 285 53.58 55.12 -103.79
N ILE A 286 53.86 53.82 -103.62
CA ILE A 286 54.54 52.99 -104.64
C ILE A 286 53.71 52.90 -105.92
N ALA A 287 52.39 52.68 -105.82
CA ALA A 287 51.52 52.59 -106.98
C ALA A 287 51.39 53.95 -107.73
N ALA A 288 51.46 55.08 -107.02
CA ALA A 288 51.45 56.41 -107.61
C ALA A 288 52.79 56.80 -108.26
N GLN A 289 53.91 56.27 -107.74
CA GLN A 289 55.24 56.44 -108.33
C GLN A 289 55.37 55.65 -109.64
N GLN A 290 54.98 54.38 -109.64
CA GLN A 290 55.07 53.50 -110.80
C GLN A 290 54.20 53.97 -111.98
N ARG A 291 53.01 54.53 -111.72
CA ARG A 291 52.17 55.11 -112.79
C ARG A 291 52.81 56.35 -113.43
N ARG A 292 53.54 57.16 -112.67
CA ARG A 292 54.22 58.36 -113.18
C ARG A 292 55.44 58.00 -114.01
N GLU A 293 56.21 56.99 -113.59
CA GLU A 293 57.40 56.53 -114.32
C GLU A 293 57.02 55.83 -115.65
N ALA A 294 55.98 55.01 -115.66
CA ALA A 294 55.52 54.31 -116.86
C ALA A 294 54.99 55.28 -117.95
N ASP A 295 54.27 56.35 -117.58
CA ASP A 295 53.77 57.34 -118.55
C ASP A 295 54.92 58.16 -119.19
N ILE A 296 55.94 58.51 -118.41
CA ILE A 296 57.12 59.24 -118.91
C ILE A 296 57.90 58.39 -119.92
N GLU A 297 58.10 57.10 -119.63
CA GLU A 297 58.87 56.21 -120.49
C GLU A 297 58.14 55.87 -121.80
N HIS A 298 56.81 55.68 -121.74
CA HIS A 298 55.97 55.49 -122.92
C HIS A 298 56.06 56.70 -123.86
N ARG A 299 55.91 57.91 -123.32
CA ARG A 299 56.02 59.16 -124.10
C ARG A 299 57.39 59.34 -124.73
N ARG A 300 58.46 59.02 -124.02
CA ARG A 300 59.84 59.11 -124.54
C ARG A 300 60.08 58.17 -125.71
N THR A 301 59.58 56.94 -125.62
CA THR A 301 59.78 55.90 -126.65
C THR A 301 59.06 56.25 -127.94
N VAL A 302 57.81 56.70 -127.84
CA VAL A 302 57.01 57.13 -129.00
C VAL A 302 57.64 58.33 -129.69
N ASN A 303 58.05 59.35 -128.93
CA ASN A 303 58.72 60.54 -129.48
C ASN A 303 60.02 60.19 -130.23
N ASN A 304 60.87 59.34 -129.65
CA ASN A 304 62.12 58.95 -130.29
C ASN A 304 61.89 58.11 -131.56
N THR A 305 60.86 57.26 -131.57
CA THR A 305 60.50 56.46 -132.75
C THR A 305 60.08 57.37 -133.90
N VAL A 306 59.23 58.37 -133.63
CA VAL A 306 58.81 59.34 -134.66
C VAL A 306 59.99 60.16 -135.19
N VAL A 307 60.90 60.61 -134.31
CA VAL A 307 62.14 61.29 -134.73
C VAL A 307 62.97 60.40 -135.65
N SER A 308 63.15 59.12 -135.29
CA SER A 308 63.88 58.16 -136.11
C SER A 308 63.24 57.95 -137.48
N SER A 309 61.91 57.80 -137.54
CA SER A 309 61.18 57.60 -138.79
C SER A 309 61.26 58.84 -139.70
N LEU A 310 61.20 60.05 -139.14
CA LEU A 310 61.33 61.29 -139.91
C LEU A 310 62.71 61.45 -140.56
N VAL A 311 63.79 61.07 -139.87
CA VAL A 311 65.16 61.11 -140.43
C VAL A 311 65.34 60.06 -141.54
N ALA A 312 64.66 58.92 -141.46
CA ALA A 312 64.79 57.86 -142.47
C ALA A 312 63.96 58.13 -143.74
N CYS A 313 62.81 58.78 -143.63
CA CYS A 313 61.89 58.96 -144.76
C CYS A 313 62.14 60.23 -145.59
N ALA A 314 62.94 61.17 -145.10
CA ALA A 314 63.28 62.41 -145.79
C ALA A 314 64.73 62.82 -145.50
N ASP A 315 65.43 63.45 -146.46
CA ASP A 315 66.78 64.01 -146.28
C ASP A 315 66.75 65.27 -145.36
N ILE A 316 66.40 65.05 -144.09
CA ILE A 316 66.36 66.05 -143.01
C ILE A 316 67.22 65.61 -141.83
N SER A 317 67.98 66.56 -141.28
CA SER A 317 68.89 66.28 -140.17
C SER A 317 68.13 65.95 -138.88
N THR A 318 68.76 65.19 -137.98
CA THR A 318 68.17 64.78 -136.70
C THR A 318 67.71 65.95 -135.83
N ASP A 319 68.37 67.11 -135.91
CA ASP A 319 67.96 68.31 -135.17
C ASP A 319 66.67 68.92 -135.74
N GLN A 320 66.51 68.89 -137.07
CA GLN A 320 65.28 69.33 -137.73
C GLN A 320 64.12 68.38 -137.44
N ALA A 321 64.34 67.07 -137.44
CA ALA A 321 63.32 66.07 -137.08
C ALA A 321 62.83 66.22 -135.62
N LYS A 322 63.75 66.47 -134.67
CA LYS A 322 63.39 66.75 -133.26
C LYS A 322 62.54 68.00 -133.11
N LYS A 323 62.85 69.08 -133.84
CA LYS A 323 62.04 70.32 -133.81
C LYS A 323 60.65 70.10 -134.39
N ILE A 324 60.53 69.32 -135.46
CA ILE A 324 59.23 68.95 -136.04
C ILE A 324 58.39 68.15 -135.03
N VAL A 325 58.95 67.11 -134.38
CA VAL A 325 58.24 66.35 -133.35
C VAL A 325 57.87 67.22 -132.13
N ALA A 326 58.76 68.11 -131.68
CA ALA A 326 58.45 69.04 -130.60
C ALA A 326 57.30 70.00 -130.96
N HIS A 327 57.25 70.48 -132.20
CA HIS A 327 56.16 71.32 -132.69
C HIS A 327 54.85 70.53 -132.88
N MET A 328 54.91 69.23 -133.21
CA MET A 328 53.73 68.35 -133.23
C MET A 328 53.19 68.06 -131.83
N VAL A 329 54.06 67.75 -130.86
CA VAL A 329 53.66 67.48 -129.46
C VAL A 329 53.10 68.73 -128.77
N SER A 330 53.51 69.91 -129.22
CA SER A 330 53.06 71.19 -128.69
C SER A 330 51.89 71.80 -129.49
N ASP A 331 51.25 71.03 -130.39
CA ASP A 331 50.13 71.42 -131.26
C ASP A 331 50.36 72.68 -132.12
N LEU A 332 51.62 73.01 -132.43
CA LEU A 332 51.98 74.19 -133.24
C LEU A 332 51.86 73.96 -134.76
N ILE A 333 51.61 72.73 -135.22
CA ILE A 333 51.37 72.41 -136.63
C ILE A 333 49.87 72.13 -136.81
N PRO A 334 49.09 73.04 -137.41
CA PRO A 334 47.65 72.88 -137.57
C PRO A 334 47.31 71.67 -138.46
N ASN A 335 46.22 70.97 -138.14
CA ASN A 335 45.70 69.79 -138.86
C ASN A 335 46.57 68.52 -138.76
N VAL A 336 47.35 68.38 -137.68
CA VAL A 336 48.11 67.16 -137.32
C VAL A 336 47.88 66.86 -135.85
N THR A 337 47.63 65.60 -135.47
CA THR A 337 47.43 65.16 -134.07
C THR A 337 48.52 64.19 -133.64
N PHE A 338 49.08 64.40 -132.44
CA PHE A 338 50.12 63.53 -131.86
C PHE A 338 49.54 62.67 -130.73
N THR A 339 49.55 61.35 -130.91
CA THR A 339 49.05 60.37 -129.94
C THR A 339 50.20 59.59 -129.31
N TYR A 340 50.17 59.43 -127.99
CA TYR A 340 51.13 58.64 -127.22
C TYR A 340 50.69 57.20 -127.08
#